data_AF-A0A1D3L2V7-F1
#
_entry.id   AF-A0A1D3L2V7-F1
#
_cell.length_a   1.000
_cell.length_b   1.000
_cell.length_c   1.000
_cell.angle_alpha   90.00
_cell.angle_beta   90.00
_cell.angle_gamma   90.00
#
_symmetry.space_group_name_H-M   'P 1'
#
loop_
_entity.id
_entity.type
_entity.pdbx_description
1 polymer ?
#
loop_
_entity_poly.entity_id
_entity_poly.type
_entity_poly.pdbx_seq_one_letter_code
_entity_poly.pdbx_strand_id
1 'polypeptide(L)'
;MRVIVDASNVAHFGKEKDGKPILENISKAVKALKELGYEPVLIADASLRHEIDEKEEFKKLLENDRIMQVPSGTTADHYILKMAEEEDAKILSNDVFRDYFDEFQDVASRRIPYTITDGNVSIGKSSKPKKIKNILQKICSQTLTDFEKKGLDAYKQKKNKKLSGIAVAKEAIDRISKSKEDSIDSKIEDMFNKIPLFGKVMNMVEDAEKTSDFIIFVLVSPRDYRDAVKNAGNIAVTVGDRLKLDHAPLVAVRNDLFTKPGTFELNIIYSDEILEESPYNVNITINDHDYAFVKKNSRNIASTVAARLGTWKFPIVSVKPSMLMEKPGHFDITLEKGGEK
;
A
#
# COMPACT_ATOMS: atom_id res chain seq x y z
N MET A 1 -26.51 -11.49 6.77
CA MET A 1 -25.74 -10.46 6.02
C MET A 1 -26.73 -9.56 5.32
N ARG A 2 -26.62 -8.24 5.51
CA ARG A 2 -27.50 -7.27 4.86
C ARG A 2 -27.16 -7.08 3.39
N VAL A 3 -28.20 -6.90 2.57
CA VAL A 3 -28.08 -6.60 1.15
C VAL A 3 -28.96 -5.41 0.84
N ILE A 4 -28.36 -4.28 0.49
CA ILE A 4 -29.06 -3.12 -0.04
C ILE A 4 -29.49 -3.45 -1.46
N VAL A 5 -30.77 -3.39 -1.74
CA VAL A 5 -31.34 -3.65 -3.06
C VAL A 5 -31.64 -2.32 -3.71
N ASP A 6 -31.05 -2.11 -4.87
CA ASP A 6 -31.41 -1.03 -5.78
C ASP A 6 -32.75 -1.38 -6.45
N ALA A 7 -33.85 -1.01 -5.79
CA ALA A 7 -35.20 -1.38 -6.21
C ALA A 7 -35.56 -0.75 -7.56
N SER A 8 -34.95 0.41 -7.90
CA SER A 8 -35.17 1.05 -9.19
C SER A 8 -34.49 0.25 -10.30
N ASN A 9 -33.23 -0.13 -10.13
CA ASN A 9 -32.53 -0.97 -11.08
C ASN A 9 -33.23 -2.32 -11.29
N VAL A 10 -33.68 -2.96 -10.20
CA VAL A 10 -34.43 -4.23 -10.24
C VAL A 10 -35.77 -4.08 -10.96
N ALA A 11 -36.55 -3.05 -10.64
CA ALA A 11 -37.84 -2.82 -11.29
C ALA A 11 -37.70 -2.52 -12.80
N HIS A 12 -36.64 -1.82 -13.19
CA HIS A 12 -36.36 -1.52 -14.58
C HIS A 12 -35.78 -2.69 -15.38
N PHE A 13 -35.39 -3.79 -14.75
CA PHE A 13 -34.76 -4.91 -15.44
C PHE A 13 -35.73 -5.65 -16.37
N GLY A 14 -35.30 -5.91 -17.60
CA GLY A 14 -36.07 -6.71 -18.57
C GLY A 14 -37.31 -6.03 -19.14
N LYS A 15 -37.56 -4.76 -18.82
CA LYS A 15 -38.64 -3.99 -19.44
C LYS A 15 -38.33 -3.68 -20.91
N GLU A 16 -39.36 -3.59 -21.75
CA GLU A 16 -39.22 -3.01 -23.09
C GLU A 16 -38.80 -1.53 -23.00
N LYS A 17 -38.25 -0.96 -24.08
CA LYS A 17 -37.64 0.38 -24.07
C LYS A 17 -38.57 1.47 -23.51
N ASP A 18 -39.88 1.32 -23.70
CA ASP A 18 -40.93 2.22 -23.20
C ASP A 18 -41.87 1.55 -22.17
N GLY A 19 -41.49 0.37 -21.68
CA GLY A 19 -42.23 -0.39 -20.66
C GLY A 19 -42.15 0.27 -19.29
N LYS A 20 -43.18 0.02 -18.47
CA LYS A 20 -43.19 0.43 -17.07
C LYS A 20 -42.20 -0.42 -16.25
N PRO A 21 -41.55 0.14 -15.21
CA PRO A 21 -40.90 -0.65 -14.18
C PRO A 21 -41.89 -1.64 -13.55
N ILE A 22 -41.43 -2.84 -13.21
CA ILE A 22 -42.27 -3.96 -12.79
C ILE A 22 -42.08 -4.20 -11.29
N LEU A 23 -43.14 -4.01 -10.50
CA LEU A 23 -43.09 -4.24 -9.05
C LEU A 23 -42.78 -5.70 -8.70
N GLU A 24 -43.27 -6.65 -9.49
CA GLU A 24 -43.07 -8.08 -9.29
C GLU A 24 -41.57 -8.47 -9.27
N ASN A 25 -40.73 -7.78 -10.06
CA ASN A 25 -39.29 -8.02 -10.08
C ASN A 25 -38.65 -7.76 -8.71
N ILE A 26 -39.07 -6.70 -8.01
CA ILE A 26 -38.59 -6.37 -6.67
C ILE A 26 -38.96 -7.50 -5.70
N SER A 27 -40.24 -7.93 -5.72
CA SER A 27 -40.74 -9.00 -4.86
C SER A 27 -39.99 -10.33 -5.08
N LYS A 28 -39.69 -10.67 -6.34
CA LYS A 28 -38.92 -11.87 -6.68
C LYS A 28 -37.47 -11.79 -6.25
N ALA A 29 -36.84 -10.62 -6.38
CA ALA A 29 -35.47 -10.40 -5.91
C ALA A 29 -35.37 -10.52 -4.37
N VAL A 30 -36.34 -9.96 -3.64
CA VAL A 30 -36.46 -10.13 -2.18
C VAL A 30 -36.56 -11.60 -1.80
N LYS A 31 -37.41 -12.36 -2.50
CA LYS A 31 -37.59 -13.80 -2.24
C LYS A 31 -36.29 -14.57 -2.48
N ALA A 32 -35.64 -14.36 -3.63
CA ALA A 32 -34.39 -15.03 -3.98
C ALA A 32 -33.26 -14.70 -2.97
N LEU A 33 -33.15 -13.45 -2.51
CA LEU A 33 -32.19 -13.08 -1.48
C LEU A 33 -32.48 -13.76 -0.14
N LYS A 34 -33.75 -13.80 0.30
CA LYS A 34 -34.14 -14.46 1.55
C LYS A 34 -33.88 -15.96 1.53
N GLU A 35 -34.13 -16.63 0.40
CA GLU A 35 -33.83 -18.06 0.21
C GLU A 35 -32.33 -18.37 0.34
N LEU A 36 -31.46 -17.40 0.01
CA LEU A 36 -30.01 -17.49 0.20
C LEU A 36 -29.54 -17.08 1.62
N GLY A 37 -30.47 -16.73 2.52
CA GLY A 37 -30.15 -16.32 3.89
C GLY A 37 -29.72 -14.86 4.03
N TYR A 38 -30.03 -14.01 3.04
CA TYR A 38 -29.76 -12.57 3.11
C TYR A 38 -30.92 -11.78 3.71
N GLU A 39 -30.57 -10.62 4.28
CA GLU A 39 -31.51 -9.64 4.81
C GLU A 39 -31.61 -8.45 3.84
N PRO A 40 -32.63 -8.40 2.96
CA PRO A 40 -32.76 -7.33 1.98
C PRO A 40 -33.29 -6.03 2.60
N VAL A 41 -32.65 -4.91 2.26
CA VAL A 41 -33.10 -3.54 2.54
C VAL A 41 -33.35 -2.86 1.20
N LEU A 42 -34.58 -2.42 0.94
CA LEU A 42 -34.99 -1.92 -0.37
C LEU A 42 -34.86 -0.41 -0.45
N ILE A 43 -34.11 0.10 -1.42
CA ILE A 43 -33.95 1.53 -1.68
C ILE A 43 -34.43 1.85 -3.10
N ALA A 44 -35.28 2.87 -3.23
CA ALA A 44 -35.80 3.33 -4.50
C ALA A 44 -35.50 4.81 -4.76
N ASP A 45 -35.28 5.15 -6.03
CA ASP A 45 -35.22 6.53 -6.49
C ASP A 45 -36.58 7.24 -6.27
N ALA A 46 -36.53 8.57 -6.16
CA ALA A 46 -37.70 9.42 -6.04
C ALA A 46 -38.65 9.29 -7.24
N SER A 47 -38.13 9.05 -8.45
CA SER A 47 -38.90 8.96 -9.69
C SER A 47 -39.74 7.68 -9.78
N LEU A 48 -39.28 6.57 -9.20
CA LEU A 48 -39.86 5.23 -9.42
C LEU A 48 -41.36 5.17 -9.11
N ARG A 49 -41.81 5.87 -8.06
CA ARG A 49 -43.23 5.91 -7.64
C ARG A 49 -44.19 6.40 -8.74
N HIS A 50 -43.69 7.20 -9.68
CA HIS A 50 -44.50 7.79 -10.75
C HIS A 50 -44.52 6.93 -12.00
N GLU A 51 -43.53 6.05 -12.16
CA GLU A 51 -43.30 5.28 -13.38
C GLU A 51 -43.80 3.85 -13.29
N ILE A 52 -43.72 3.24 -12.10
CA ILE A 52 -44.01 1.84 -11.83
C ILE A 52 -45.45 1.44 -12.23
N ASP A 53 -45.64 0.18 -12.59
CA ASP A 53 -46.91 -0.41 -13.01
C ASP A 53 -47.98 -0.37 -11.91
N GLU A 54 -47.72 -0.99 -10.76
CA GLU A 54 -48.62 -1.13 -9.62
C GLU A 54 -48.42 0.02 -8.60
N LYS A 55 -48.72 1.26 -9.01
CA LYS A 55 -48.43 2.47 -8.23
C LYS A 55 -49.02 2.48 -6.82
N GLU A 56 -50.28 2.07 -6.66
CA GLU A 56 -50.95 2.06 -5.35
C GLU A 56 -50.35 1.02 -4.40
N GLU A 57 -49.96 -0.14 -4.92
CA GLU A 57 -49.26 -1.19 -4.16
C GLU A 57 -47.87 -0.69 -3.73
N PHE A 58 -47.12 -0.09 -4.65
CA PHE A 58 -45.80 0.49 -4.36
C PHE A 58 -45.89 1.62 -3.32
N LYS A 59 -46.91 2.47 -3.41
CA LYS A 59 -47.15 3.54 -2.43
C LYS A 59 -47.37 2.98 -1.03
N LYS A 60 -48.15 1.90 -0.87
CA LYS A 60 -48.30 1.22 0.42
C LYS A 60 -46.99 0.65 0.93
N LEU A 61 -46.10 0.17 0.06
CA LEU A 61 -44.78 -0.33 0.46
C LEU A 61 -43.87 0.81 0.98
N LEU A 62 -43.99 2.01 0.41
CA LEU A 62 -43.32 3.21 0.93
C LEU A 62 -43.89 3.62 2.29
N GLU A 63 -45.22 3.70 2.41
CA GLU A 63 -45.90 4.14 3.66
C GLU A 63 -45.65 3.20 4.85
N ASN A 64 -45.38 1.92 4.59
CA ASN A 64 -45.06 0.92 5.61
C ASN A 64 -43.55 0.69 5.79
N ASP A 65 -42.70 1.58 5.28
CA ASP A 65 -41.23 1.50 5.35
C ASP A 65 -40.63 0.19 4.83
N ARG A 66 -41.36 -0.53 3.95
CA ARG A 66 -40.88 -1.75 3.31
C ARG A 66 -39.94 -1.46 2.14
N ILE A 67 -40.11 -0.28 1.53
CA ILE A 67 -39.19 0.31 0.55
C ILE A 67 -38.87 1.71 1.02
N MET A 68 -37.58 2.03 1.14
CA MET A 68 -37.10 3.36 1.50
C MET A 68 -36.91 4.18 0.24
N GLN A 69 -37.50 5.37 0.21
CA GLN A 69 -37.22 6.35 -0.84
C GLN A 69 -36.00 7.18 -0.45
N VAL A 70 -35.12 7.45 -1.41
CA VAL A 70 -33.95 8.30 -1.14
C VAL A 70 -34.35 9.75 -0.77
N PRO A 71 -33.62 10.40 0.14
CA PRO A 71 -33.89 11.79 0.52
C PRO A 71 -33.80 12.74 -0.67
N SER A 72 -34.57 13.83 -0.62
CA SER A 72 -34.50 14.88 -1.64
C SER A 72 -33.10 15.50 -1.69
N GLY A 73 -32.58 15.72 -2.90
CA GLY A 73 -31.26 16.33 -3.12
C GLY A 73 -30.09 15.33 -3.16
N THR A 74 -30.34 14.02 -2.97
CA THR A 74 -29.33 12.97 -3.07
C THR A 74 -29.66 12.03 -4.23
N THR A 75 -28.64 11.59 -4.98
CA THR A 75 -28.82 10.56 -6.02
C THR A 75 -29.01 9.18 -5.39
N ALA A 76 -29.82 8.32 -6.02
CA ALA A 76 -30.03 6.96 -5.52
C ALA A 76 -28.73 6.16 -5.41
N ASP A 77 -27.89 6.23 -6.45
CA ASP A 77 -26.59 5.55 -6.49
C ASP A 77 -25.69 5.93 -5.31
N HIS A 78 -25.53 7.24 -5.05
CA HIS A 78 -24.69 7.72 -3.95
C HIS A 78 -25.21 7.25 -2.59
N TYR A 79 -26.52 7.37 -2.37
CA TYR A 79 -27.15 6.95 -1.13
C TYR A 79 -27.00 5.44 -0.87
N ILE A 80 -27.21 4.62 -1.91
CA ILE A 80 -27.04 3.16 -1.86
C ILE A 80 -25.59 2.79 -1.53
N LEU A 81 -24.63 3.41 -2.22
CA LEU A 81 -23.20 3.15 -2.00
C LEU A 81 -22.76 3.54 -0.60
N LYS A 82 -23.20 4.71 -0.12
CA LYS A 82 -22.91 5.21 1.22
C LYS A 82 -23.50 4.30 2.29
N MET A 83 -24.77 3.95 2.20
CA MET A 83 -25.41 3.04 3.15
C MET A 83 -24.75 1.65 3.15
N ALA A 84 -24.39 1.13 1.98
CA ALA A 84 -23.70 -0.15 1.89
C ALA A 84 -22.26 -0.12 2.44
N GLU A 85 -21.59 1.03 2.43
CA GLU A 85 -20.31 1.24 3.11
C GLU A 85 -20.51 1.32 4.63
N GLU A 86 -21.47 2.14 5.09
CA GLU A 86 -21.75 2.37 6.52
C GLU A 86 -22.27 1.12 7.26
N GLU A 87 -23.06 0.27 6.60
CA GLU A 87 -23.63 -0.93 7.19
C GLU A 87 -22.86 -2.22 6.86
N ASP A 88 -21.70 -2.10 6.21
CA ASP A 88 -20.95 -3.22 5.60
C ASP A 88 -21.84 -4.21 4.82
N ALA A 89 -22.78 -3.67 4.05
CA ALA A 89 -23.74 -4.45 3.29
C ALA A 89 -23.24 -4.73 1.86
N LYS A 90 -23.81 -5.76 1.23
CA LYS A 90 -23.71 -5.96 -0.22
C LYS A 90 -24.78 -5.15 -0.95
N ILE A 91 -24.60 -4.93 -2.24
CA ILE A 91 -25.54 -4.18 -3.08
C ILE A 91 -26.08 -5.12 -4.17
N LEU A 92 -27.39 -5.35 -4.24
CA LEU A 92 -28.00 -6.00 -5.39
C LEU A 92 -28.31 -4.95 -6.45
N SER A 93 -27.48 -4.86 -7.50
CA SER A 93 -27.71 -3.99 -8.66
C SER A 93 -26.90 -4.51 -9.85
N ASN A 94 -27.40 -4.25 -11.06
CA ASN A 94 -26.66 -4.47 -12.29
C ASN A 94 -25.91 -3.21 -12.78
N ASP A 95 -26.15 -2.05 -12.17
CA ASP A 95 -25.33 -0.87 -12.41
C ASP A 95 -23.91 -1.07 -11.87
N VAL A 96 -22.90 -0.61 -12.60
CA VAL A 96 -21.50 -0.68 -12.17
C VAL A 96 -21.10 0.51 -11.32
N PHE A 97 -21.92 1.56 -11.22
CA PHE A 97 -21.68 2.80 -10.47
C PHE A 97 -20.35 3.48 -10.83
N ARG A 98 -20.07 3.59 -12.14
CA ARG A 98 -18.77 4.05 -12.64
C ARG A 98 -18.41 5.44 -12.15
N ASP A 99 -19.40 6.33 -12.07
CA ASP A 99 -19.21 7.74 -11.72
C ASP A 99 -18.78 7.94 -10.26
N TYR A 100 -18.90 6.89 -9.44
CA TYR A 100 -18.62 6.92 -8.01
C TYR A 100 -17.34 6.16 -7.63
N PHE A 101 -16.55 5.70 -8.60
CA PHE A 101 -15.30 4.96 -8.33
C PHE A 101 -14.20 5.79 -7.66
N ASP A 102 -14.23 7.11 -7.82
CA ASP A 102 -13.29 8.00 -7.16
C ASP A 102 -13.66 8.25 -5.69
N GLU A 103 -14.93 8.07 -5.33
CA GLU A 103 -15.46 8.31 -3.98
C GLU A 103 -15.56 7.02 -3.16
N PHE A 104 -16.03 5.92 -3.77
CA PHE A 104 -16.28 4.66 -3.07
C PHE A 104 -15.30 3.57 -3.53
N GLN A 105 -14.66 2.92 -2.55
CA GLN A 105 -13.71 1.84 -2.81
C GLN A 105 -14.43 0.50 -2.99
N ASP A 106 -13.84 -0.37 -3.82
CA ASP A 106 -14.26 -1.78 -3.92
C ASP A 106 -15.74 -2.04 -4.27
N VAL A 107 -16.40 -1.07 -4.92
CA VAL A 107 -17.80 -1.15 -5.38
C VAL A 107 -18.11 -2.48 -6.08
N ALA A 108 -17.22 -2.93 -6.98
CA ALA A 108 -17.40 -4.18 -7.72
C ALA A 108 -17.47 -5.44 -6.83
N SER A 109 -16.87 -5.40 -5.63
CA SER A 109 -16.88 -6.50 -4.67
C SER A 109 -18.05 -6.43 -3.68
N ARG A 110 -18.65 -5.24 -3.51
CA ARG A 110 -19.90 -5.04 -2.77
C ARG A 110 -21.12 -5.37 -3.64
N ARG A 111 -21.03 -5.10 -4.95
CA ARG A 111 -22.09 -5.37 -5.91
C ARG A 111 -22.27 -6.86 -6.20
N ILE A 112 -23.51 -7.31 -6.08
CA ILE A 112 -24.03 -8.61 -6.50
C ILE A 112 -24.87 -8.37 -7.76
N PRO A 113 -24.45 -8.87 -8.93
CA PRO A 113 -25.27 -8.81 -10.13
C PRO A 113 -26.42 -9.81 -10.06
N TYR A 114 -27.46 -9.63 -10.86
CA TYR A 114 -28.59 -10.55 -10.96
C TYR A 114 -29.08 -10.70 -12.40
N THR A 115 -29.83 -11.76 -12.67
CA THR A 115 -30.50 -11.98 -13.95
C THR A 115 -31.96 -12.35 -13.71
N ILE A 116 -32.86 -11.94 -14.60
CA ILE A 116 -34.26 -12.35 -14.60
C ILE A 116 -34.52 -13.11 -15.90
N THR A 117 -34.93 -14.37 -15.79
CA THR A 117 -35.24 -15.24 -16.94
C THR A 117 -36.52 -16.00 -16.64
N ASP A 118 -37.48 -15.98 -17.57
CA ASP A 118 -38.79 -16.63 -17.43
C ASP A 118 -39.48 -16.29 -16.09
N GLY A 119 -39.35 -15.04 -15.65
CA GLY A 119 -39.92 -14.56 -14.38
C GLY A 119 -39.22 -15.08 -13.13
N ASN A 120 -38.06 -15.73 -13.22
CA ASN A 120 -37.25 -16.17 -12.08
C ASN A 120 -36.00 -15.29 -11.92
N VAL A 121 -35.73 -14.86 -10.69
CA VAL A 121 -34.54 -14.05 -10.34
C VAL A 121 -33.42 -14.98 -9.88
N SER A 122 -32.27 -14.90 -10.55
CA SER A 122 -31.04 -15.57 -10.13
C SER A 122 -30.04 -14.55 -9.60
N ILE A 123 -29.52 -14.79 -8.40
CA ILE A 123 -28.55 -13.93 -7.73
C ILE A 123 -27.14 -14.39 -8.09
N GLY A 124 -26.34 -13.50 -8.65
CA GLY A 124 -24.96 -13.77 -9.04
C GLY A 124 -23.98 -13.76 -7.88
N LYS A 125 -22.68 -13.79 -8.20
CA LYS A 125 -21.60 -13.66 -7.20
C LYS A 125 -20.93 -12.30 -7.34
N SER A 126 -20.64 -11.67 -6.22
CA SER A 126 -19.84 -10.43 -6.20
C SER A 126 -18.41 -10.68 -6.65
N SER A 127 -17.75 -9.64 -7.16
CA SER A 127 -16.33 -9.73 -7.49
C SER A 127 -15.49 -9.92 -6.23
N LYS A 128 -14.27 -10.46 -6.37
CA LYS A 128 -13.32 -10.50 -5.25
C LYS A 128 -12.87 -9.06 -4.93
N PRO A 129 -12.67 -8.69 -3.64
CA PRO A 129 -12.09 -7.39 -3.26
C PRO A 129 -10.80 -7.13 -4.02
N LYS A 130 -10.58 -5.90 -4.51
CA LYS A 130 -9.34 -5.57 -5.22
C LYS A 130 -8.21 -5.51 -4.20
N LYS A 131 -7.23 -6.41 -4.33
CA LYS A 131 -5.97 -6.29 -3.58
C LYS A 131 -5.30 -4.95 -3.90
N ILE A 132 -4.96 -4.16 -2.89
CA ILE A 132 -4.11 -2.99 -3.11
C ILE A 132 -2.73 -3.48 -3.54
N LYS A 133 -2.45 -3.37 -4.85
CA LYS A 133 -1.24 -3.90 -5.49
C LYS A 133 0.07 -3.42 -4.84
N ASN A 134 0.06 -2.26 -4.17
CA ASN A 134 1.25 -1.58 -3.65
C ASN A 134 1.21 -1.28 -2.14
N ILE A 135 0.43 -2.01 -1.33
CA ILE A 135 0.27 -1.70 0.09
C ILE A 135 1.61 -1.72 0.86
N LEU A 136 2.51 -2.65 0.54
CA LEU A 136 3.82 -2.74 1.18
C LEU A 136 4.70 -1.52 0.86
N GLN A 137 4.66 -1.02 -0.38
CA GLN A 137 5.37 0.19 -0.78
C GLN A 137 4.78 1.44 -0.14
N LYS A 138 3.44 1.50 0.01
CA LYS A 138 2.77 2.60 0.71
C LYS A 138 3.21 2.64 2.18
N ILE A 139 3.20 1.50 2.86
CA ILE A 139 3.69 1.37 4.23
C ILE A 139 5.15 1.85 4.32
N CYS A 140 6.05 1.33 3.49
CA CYS A 140 7.46 1.75 3.52
C CYS A 140 7.64 3.25 3.24
N SER A 141 6.88 3.82 2.29
CA SER A 141 6.96 5.25 1.97
C SER A 141 6.51 6.11 3.15
N GLN A 142 5.41 5.74 3.80
CA GLN A 142 4.92 6.42 5.00
C GLN A 142 5.91 6.28 6.16
N THR A 143 6.42 5.08 6.41
CA THR A 143 7.44 4.84 7.45
C THR A 143 8.65 5.75 7.23
N LEU A 144 9.27 5.74 6.05
CA LEU A 144 10.44 6.57 5.77
C LEU A 144 10.15 8.06 5.92
N THR A 145 8.95 8.51 5.52
CA THR A 145 8.51 9.89 5.72
C THR A 145 8.41 10.24 7.22
N ASP A 146 7.94 9.31 8.05
CA ASP A 146 7.83 9.54 9.50
C ASP A 146 9.20 9.49 10.22
N PHE A 147 10.17 8.74 9.68
CA PHE A 147 11.57 8.82 10.12
C PHE A 147 12.19 10.18 9.77
N GLU A 148 11.93 10.72 8.57
CA GLU A 148 12.40 12.05 8.16
C GLU A 148 11.83 13.16 9.03
N LYS A 149 10.54 13.10 9.39
CA LYS A 149 9.93 14.03 10.36
C LYS A 149 10.60 14.00 11.74
N LYS A 150 11.31 12.91 12.05
CA LYS A 150 12.10 12.75 13.29
C LYS A 150 13.58 13.07 13.10
N GLY A 151 13.98 13.64 11.96
CA GLY A 151 15.34 14.08 11.66
C GLY A 151 16.27 12.99 11.12
N LEU A 152 15.73 11.88 10.61
CA LEU A 152 16.52 10.79 10.03
C LEU A 152 16.34 10.77 8.52
N ASP A 153 17.38 11.15 7.79
CA ASP A 153 17.35 11.22 6.33
C ASP A 153 17.26 9.83 5.72
N ALA A 154 16.31 9.64 4.80
CA ALA A 154 16.14 8.40 4.07
C ALA A 154 16.58 8.53 2.60
N TYR A 155 17.23 7.51 2.09
CA TYR A 155 17.65 7.42 0.70
C TYR A 155 16.46 7.21 -0.27
N LYS A 156 16.14 8.20 -1.10
CA LYS A 156 14.92 8.22 -1.93
C LYS A 156 15.05 7.73 -3.37
N GLN A 157 16.25 7.55 -3.93
CA GLN A 157 16.37 7.31 -5.37
C GLN A 157 15.83 5.92 -5.77
N LYS A 158 15.24 5.83 -6.97
CA LYS A 158 14.61 4.61 -7.50
C LYS A 158 15.08 4.30 -8.93
N LYS A 159 16.37 4.54 -9.20
CA LYS A 159 17.00 4.28 -10.50
C LYS A 159 17.23 2.78 -10.64
N ASN A 160 16.22 2.09 -11.17
CA ASN A 160 16.19 0.65 -11.38
C ASN A 160 17.09 0.21 -12.56
N LYS A 161 18.41 0.14 -12.33
CA LYS A 161 19.40 -0.34 -13.33
C LYS A 161 19.35 -1.87 -13.43
N LYS A 162 19.67 -2.44 -14.59
CA LYS A 162 19.68 -3.89 -14.79
C LYS A 162 20.68 -4.57 -13.83
N LEU A 163 20.22 -5.58 -13.10
CA LEU A 163 21.02 -6.26 -12.08
C LEU A 163 22.09 -7.17 -12.71
N SER A 164 23.36 -6.89 -12.39
CA SER A 164 24.50 -7.80 -12.54
C SER A 164 25.62 -7.36 -11.61
N GLY A 165 26.49 -8.28 -11.17
CA GLY A 165 27.61 -7.93 -10.29
C GLY A 165 28.51 -6.84 -10.88
N ILE A 166 28.78 -6.91 -12.20
CA ILE A 166 29.59 -5.92 -12.92
C ILE A 166 28.89 -4.55 -12.95
N ALA A 167 27.58 -4.52 -13.22
CA ALA A 167 26.83 -3.26 -13.26
C ALA A 167 26.75 -2.60 -11.88
N VAL A 168 26.60 -3.39 -10.82
CA VAL A 168 26.61 -2.91 -9.43
C VAL A 168 27.98 -2.32 -9.09
N ALA A 169 29.08 -3.04 -9.35
CA ALA A 169 30.42 -2.56 -9.07
C ALA A 169 30.73 -1.26 -9.83
N LYS A 170 30.41 -1.21 -11.13
CA LYS A 170 30.59 -0.01 -11.95
C LYS A 170 29.82 1.19 -11.39
N GLU A 171 28.56 0.98 -11.03
CA GLU A 171 27.73 2.06 -10.46
C GLU A 171 28.28 2.56 -9.11
N ALA A 172 28.77 1.65 -8.27
CA ALA A 172 29.37 2.01 -6.99
C ALA A 172 30.63 2.87 -7.19
N ILE A 173 31.52 2.44 -8.08
CA ILE A 173 32.73 3.18 -8.46
C ILE A 173 32.37 4.58 -8.98
N ASP A 174 31.42 4.67 -9.91
CA ASP A 174 31.03 5.95 -10.51
C ASP A 174 30.45 6.91 -9.46
N ARG A 175 29.68 6.42 -8.48
CA ARG A 175 29.10 7.27 -7.41
C ARG A 175 30.12 7.70 -6.37
N ILE A 176 30.99 6.80 -5.93
CA ILE A 176 32.03 7.11 -4.94
C ILE A 176 33.08 8.07 -5.52
N SER A 177 33.45 7.91 -6.79
CA SER A 177 34.37 8.85 -7.45
C SER A 177 33.77 10.25 -7.55
N LYS A 178 32.49 10.37 -7.92
CA LYS A 178 31.79 11.67 -7.99
C LYS A 178 31.67 12.34 -6.63
N SER A 179 31.33 11.60 -5.57
CA SER A 179 31.28 12.19 -4.22
C SER A 179 32.65 12.65 -3.74
N LYS A 180 33.73 11.97 -4.13
CA LYS A 180 35.11 12.45 -3.88
C LYS A 180 35.41 13.74 -4.64
N GLU A 181 35.01 13.88 -5.89
CA GLU A 181 35.17 15.12 -6.67
C GLU A 181 34.35 16.28 -6.07
N ASP A 182 33.07 16.07 -5.79
CA ASP A 182 32.19 17.09 -5.19
C ASP A 182 32.64 17.50 -3.77
N SER A 183 33.26 16.57 -3.01
CA SER A 183 33.83 16.88 -1.69
C SER A 183 35.18 17.58 -1.74
N ILE A 184 35.92 17.49 -2.85
CA ILE A 184 37.14 18.28 -3.06
C ILE A 184 36.77 19.73 -3.37
N ASP A 185 35.73 19.95 -4.18
CA ASP A 185 35.23 21.30 -4.48
C ASP A 185 34.64 21.98 -3.24
N SER A 186 33.91 21.27 -2.38
CA SER A 186 33.39 21.83 -1.12
C SER A 186 34.46 21.97 -0.01
N LYS A 187 35.48 21.10 0.02
CA LYS A 187 36.60 21.22 0.98
C LYS A 187 37.48 22.43 0.70
N ILE A 188 37.62 22.88 -0.54
CA ILE A 188 38.35 24.13 -0.86
C ILE A 188 37.58 25.36 -0.36
N GLU A 189 36.25 25.34 -0.39
CA GLU A 189 35.40 26.41 0.16
C GLU A 189 35.38 26.43 1.71
N ASP A 190 35.34 25.27 2.36
CA ASP A 190 35.22 25.18 3.83
C ASP A 190 36.56 25.28 4.58
N MET A 191 37.70 24.94 3.95
CA MET A 191 39.02 25.03 4.62
C MET A 191 39.44 26.47 4.94
N PHE A 192 38.89 27.47 4.24
CA PHE A 192 39.26 28.87 4.44
C PHE A 192 38.59 29.53 5.66
N ASN A 193 37.58 28.89 6.28
CA ASN A 193 36.79 29.55 7.30
C ASN A 193 36.99 29.06 8.73
N LYS A 194 37.63 27.91 9.01
CA LYS A 194 37.69 27.39 10.39
C LYS A 194 38.93 26.56 10.72
N ILE A 195 39.96 27.21 11.28
CA ILE A 195 41.02 26.61 12.12
C ILE A 195 40.96 27.41 13.44
N PRO A 196 40.99 26.84 14.68
CA PRO A 196 42.14 26.09 15.23
C PRO A 196 41.84 25.22 16.48
N LEU A 197 41.41 23.95 16.39
CA LEU A 197 41.36 23.09 17.60
C LEU A 197 41.53 21.58 17.38
N PHE A 198 42.01 21.17 16.20
CA PHE A 198 42.01 19.77 15.75
C PHE A 198 43.07 18.84 16.40
N GLY A 199 43.97 19.38 17.23
CA GLY A 199 45.13 18.63 17.73
C GLY A 199 44.92 17.80 19.00
N LYS A 200 43.77 17.89 19.69
CA LYS A 200 43.67 17.41 21.09
C LYS A 200 42.74 16.22 21.35
N VAL A 201 42.01 15.73 20.35
CA VAL A 201 40.99 14.68 20.56
C VAL A 201 41.44 13.29 20.05
N MET A 202 42.58 13.21 19.36
CA MET A 202 42.97 12.00 18.62
C MET A 202 43.75 10.94 19.41
N ASN A 203 43.96 11.13 20.72
CA ASN A 203 44.77 10.23 21.56
C ASN A 203 43.94 9.37 22.54
N MET A 204 42.62 9.22 22.35
CA MET A 204 41.79 8.40 23.24
C MET A 204 40.70 7.66 22.49
N VAL A 205 41.05 6.81 21.52
CA VAL A 205 40.38 5.52 21.21
C VAL A 205 41.34 4.75 20.28
N GLU A 206 42.20 3.92 20.85
CA GLU A 206 42.75 2.75 20.14
C GLU A 206 41.86 1.54 20.49
N ASP A 207 41.76 0.59 19.57
CA ASP A 207 40.90 -0.60 19.53
C ASP A 207 39.47 -0.46 18.95
N ALA A 208 39.37 0.08 17.72
CA ALA A 208 38.32 -0.36 16.80
C ALA A 208 38.94 -0.71 15.45
N GLU A 209 38.73 -1.95 15.00
CA GLU A 209 39.08 -2.37 13.64
C GLU A 209 38.57 -1.31 12.66
N LYS A 210 39.48 -0.65 11.94
CA LYS A 210 39.11 0.33 10.91
C LYS A 210 38.36 -0.41 9.81
N THR A 211 37.03 -0.36 9.90
CA THR A 211 36.15 -0.90 8.88
C THR A 211 36.34 -0.14 7.57
N SER A 212 36.08 -0.82 6.45
CA SER A 212 36.23 -0.29 5.11
C SER A 212 35.65 1.12 4.95
N ASP A 213 36.24 2.00 4.16
CA ASP A 213 35.79 3.40 4.03
C ASP A 213 34.28 3.58 3.72
N PHE A 214 33.66 2.58 3.09
CA PHE A 214 32.25 2.63 2.66
C PHE A 214 31.50 1.33 2.93
N ILE A 215 30.20 1.48 3.20
CA ILE A 215 29.21 0.41 3.17
C ILE A 215 28.31 0.62 1.96
N ILE A 216 28.24 -0.39 1.09
CA ILE A 216 27.43 -0.40 -0.12
C ILE A 216 26.21 -1.28 0.13
N PHE A 217 25.05 -0.66 0.35
CA PHE A 217 23.78 -1.37 0.35
C PHE A 217 23.30 -1.58 -1.08
N VAL A 218 23.32 -2.83 -1.54
CA VAL A 218 22.80 -3.24 -2.84
C VAL A 218 21.32 -3.59 -2.68
N LEU A 219 20.46 -2.68 -3.13
CA LEU A 219 19.01 -2.76 -2.97
C LEU A 219 18.39 -3.54 -4.13
N VAL A 220 17.79 -4.69 -3.85
CA VAL A 220 17.22 -5.59 -4.87
C VAL A 220 15.80 -6.03 -4.51
N SER A 221 15.05 -6.43 -5.53
CA SER A 221 13.74 -7.05 -5.28
C SER A 221 13.93 -8.35 -4.47
N PRO A 222 13.02 -8.72 -3.56
CA PRO A 222 13.11 -9.96 -2.79
C PRO A 222 13.24 -11.23 -3.65
N ARG A 223 12.84 -11.18 -4.93
CA ARG A 223 12.96 -12.29 -5.87
C ARG A 223 14.40 -12.53 -6.32
N ASP A 224 15.24 -11.49 -6.30
CA ASP A 224 16.59 -11.51 -6.85
C ASP A 224 17.67 -11.61 -5.74
N TYR A 225 17.26 -11.53 -4.47
CA TYR A 225 18.14 -11.52 -3.30
C TYR A 225 19.21 -12.61 -3.32
N ARG A 226 18.79 -13.86 -3.54
CA ARG A 226 19.70 -15.02 -3.50
C ARG A 226 20.79 -14.93 -4.55
N ASP A 227 20.48 -14.43 -5.74
CA ASP A 227 21.45 -14.32 -6.82
C ASP A 227 22.32 -13.07 -6.67
N ALA A 228 21.77 -11.97 -6.14
CA ALA A 228 22.53 -10.78 -5.82
C ALA A 228 23.61 -11.05 -4.73
N VAL A 229 23.27 -11.80 -3.67
CA VAL A 229 24.20 -12.13 -2.58
C VAL A 229 25.44 -12.87 -3.07
N LYS A 230 25.30 -13.78 -4.03
CA LYS A 230 26.45 -14.53 -4.61
C LYS A 230 27.51 -13.62 -5.23
N ASN A 231 27.10 -12.41 -5.66
CA ASN A 231 28.00 -11.46 -6.31
C ASN A 231 28.64 -10.47 -5.32
N ALA A 232 28.23 -10.44 -4.05
CA ALA A 232 28.63 -9.41 -3.08
C ALA A 232 30.16 -9.33 -2.88
N GLY A 233 30.82 -10.48 -2.72
CA GLY A 233 32.29 -10.53 -2.55
C GLY A 233 33.04 -10.02 -3.79
N ASN A 234 32.62 -10.43 -4.99
CA ASN A 234 33.23 -9.97 -6.23
C ASN A 234 33.03 -8.46 -6.44
N ILE A 235 31.87 -7.93 -6.07
CA ILE A 235 31.60 -6.48 -6.08
C ILE A 235 32.58 -5.77 -5.15
N ALA A 236 32.72 -6.23 -3.90
CA ALA A 236 33.60 -5.62 -2.91
C ALA A 236 35.04 -5.52 -3.41
N VAL A 237 35.60 -6.64 -3.88
CA VAL A 237 36.98 -6.71 -4.43
C VAL A 237 37.12 -5.76 -5.62
N THR A 238 36.19 -5.81 -6.58
CA THR A 238 36.26 -4.98 -7.79
C THR A 238 36.24 -3.48 -7.46
N VAL A 239 35.38 -3.07 -6.52
CA VAL A 239 35.28 -1.66 -6.11
C VAL A 239 36.53 -1.23 -5.36
N GLY A 240 37.00 -2.03 -4.40
CA GLY A 240 38.21 -1.76 -3.62
C GLY A 240 39.45 -1.59 -4.50
N ASP A 241 39.69 -2.55 -5.39
CA ASP A 241 40.83 -2.53 -6.31
C ASP A 241 40.78 -1.34 -7.26
N ARG A 242 39.60 -1.03 -7.83
CA ARG A 242 39.47 0.04 -8.83
C ARG A 242 39.61 1.42 -8.24
N LEU A 243 39.12 1.62 -7.02
CA LEU A 243 39.21 2.88 -6.28
C LEU A 243 40.51 3.00 -5.45
N LYS A 244 41.33 1.95 -5.40
CA LYS A 244 42.55 1.87 -4.58
C LYS A 244 42.28 2.21 -3.11
N LEU A 245 41.23 1.62 -2.55
CA LEU A 245 40.90 1.78 -1.13
C LEU A 245 41.85 0.94 -0.29
N ASP A 246 42.19 1.41 0.92
CA ASP A 246 43.04 0.67 1.86
C ASP A 246 42.39 -0.66 2.26
N HIS A 247 41.05 -0.68 2.32
CA HIS A 247 40.23 -1.84 2.59
C HIS A 247 39.04 -1.93 1.62
N ALA A 248 38.72 -3.13 1.16
CA ALA A 248 37.57 -3.36 0.29
C ALA A 248 36.25 -3.00 1.01
N PRO A 249 35.31 -2.31 0.34
CA PRO A 249 34.05 -1.87 0.95
C PRO A 249 33.18 -3.06 1.36
N LEU A 250 32.44 -2.88 2.44
CA LEU A 250 31.43 -3.86 2.86
C LEU A 250 30.22 -3.79 1.92
N VAL A 251 29.87 -4.92 1.32
CA VAL A 251 28.72 -5.02 0.40
C VAL A 251 27.58 -5.76 1.08
N ALA A 252 26.52 -5.04 1.42
CA ALA A 252 25.33 -5.59 2.06
C ALA A 252 24.16 -5.64 1.07
N VAL A 253 23.76 -6.84 0.66
CA VAL A 253 22.57 -7.01 -0.19
C VAL A 253 21.31 -6.93 0.67
N ARG A 254 20.35 -6.09 0.27
CA ARG A 254 19.11 -5.84 1.01
C ARG A 254 17.89 -5.98 0.12
N ASN A 255 16.83 -6.57 0.67
CA ASN A 255 15.53 -6.55 0.03
C ASN A 255 14.99 -5.13 0.09
N ASP A 256 14.56 -4.63 -1.07
CA ASP A 256 13.92 -3.33 -1.24
C ASP A 256 12.63 -3.49 -2.02
N LEU A 257 11.52 -3.03 -1.43
CA LEU A 257 10.18 -3.15 -2.01
C LEU A 257 9.92 -2.13 -3.15
N PHE A 258 10.81 -1.16 -3.35
CA PHE A 258 10.73 -0.21 -4.46
C PHE A 258 11.46 -0.69 -5.72
N THR A 259 12.43 -1.59 -5.57
CA THR A 259 13.18 -2.16 -6.69
C THR A 259 12.37 -3.17 -7.49
N LYS A 260 12.43 -3.07 -8.83
CA LYS A 260 11.75 -4.03 -9.73
C LYS A 260 12.56 -5.32 -9.87
N PRO A 261 11.91 -6.49 -10.13
CA PRO A 261 12.64 -7.72 -10.39
C PRO A 261 13.66 -7.58 -11.53
N GLY A 262 14.85 -8.15 -11.35
CA GLY A 262 15.96 -8.05 -12.31
C GLY A 262 16.65 -6.68 -12.36
N THR A 263 16.37 -5.80 -11.41
CA THR A 263 17.00 -4.47 -11.30
C THR A 263 17.61 -4.24 -9.91
N PHE A 264 18.44 -3.21 -9.78
CA PHE A 264 19.08 -2.80 -8.53
C PHE A 264 19.10 -1.29 -8.37
N GLU A 265 19.36 -0.87 -7.14
CA GLU A 265 19.72 0.49 -6.72
C GLU A 265 20.81 0.40 -5.63
N LEU A 266 21.58 1.46 -5.41
CA LEU A 266 22.62 1.51 -4.37
C LEU A 266 22.35 2.63 -3.37
N ASN A 267 22.46 2.31 -2.09
CA ASN A 267 22.66 3.30 -1.03
C ASN A 267 24.08 3.13 -0.49
N ILE A 268 24.94 4.12 -0.67
CA ILE A 268 26.36 4.06 -0.30
C ILE A 268 26.58 5.07 0.81
N ILE A 269 27.13 4.60 1.93
CA ILE A 269 27.28 5.38 3.16
C ILE A 269 28.71 5.22 3.64
N TYR A 270 29.29 6.25 4.23
CA TYR A 270 30.57 6.13 4.91
C TYR A 270 30.41 5.28 6.19
N SER A 271 31.43 4.51 6.53
CA SER A 271 31.31 3.56 7.66
C SER A 271 31.18 4.23 9.03
N ASP A 272 31.62 5.48 9.17
CA ASP A 272 31.44 6.31 10.37
C ASP A 272 30.06 6.99 10.45
N GLU A 273 29.34 7.08 9.34
CA GLU A 273 27.97 7.63 9.27
C GLU A 273 26.89 6.56 9.46
N ILE A 274 27.24 5.27 9.51
CA ILE A 274 26.26 4.19 9.63
C ILE A 274 25.63 4.14 11.02
N LEU A 275 24.31 3.99 11.07
CA LEU A 275 23.60 3.72 12.31
C LEU A 275 23.67 2.22 12.62
N GLU A 276 24.26 1.83 13.76
CA GLU A 276 24.35 0.41 14.13
C GLU A 276 22.94 -0.22 14.27
N GLU A 277 22.02 0.50 14.90
CA GLU A 277 20.63 0.09 15.08
C GLU A 277 19.64 1.13 14.58
N SER A 278 18.44 0.67 14.20
CA SER A 278 17.34 1.60 13.92
C SER A 278 16.86 2.22 15.23
N PRO A 279 16.82 3.56 15.36
CA PRO A 279 16.41 4.24 16.60
C PRO A 279 14.91 4.08 16.89
N TYR A 280 14.14 3.57 15.93
CA TYR A 280 12.71 3.29 16.11
C TYR A 280 12.35 1.90 15.57
N ASN A 281 11.43 1.25 16.28
CA ASN A 281 10.66 0.11 15.81
C ASN A 281 9.40 0.61 15.08
N VAL A 282 8.92 -0.19 14.13
CA VAL A 282 7.78 0.15 13.28
C VAL A 282 6.59 -0.71 13.69
N ASN A 283 5.57 -0.08 14.27
CA ASN A 283 4.30 -0.72 14.57
C ASN A 283 3.27 -0.35 13.49
N ILE A 284 2.75 -1.35 12.81
CA ILE A 284 1.74 -1.21 11.75
C ILE A 284 0.42 -1.73 12.29
N THR A 285 -0.57 -0.85 12.39
CA THR A 285 -1.96 -1.22 12.63
C THR A 285 -2.67 -1.26 11.28
N ILE A 286 -3.38 -2.33 10.96
CA ILE A 286 -3.95 -2.52 9.61
C ILE A 286 -5.30 -3.23 9.66
N ASN A 287 -6.14 -2.98 8.66
CA ASN A 287 -7.39 -3.71 8.47
C ASN A 287 -7.17 -5.24 8.42
N ASP A 288 -8.21 -5.99 8.82
CA ASP A 288 -8.17 -7.45 8.93
C ASP A 288 -7.94 -8.15 7.58
N HIS A 289 -8.41 -7.57 6.47
CA HIS A 289 -8.28 -8.15 5.14
C HIS A 289 -6.82 -8.21 4.67
N ASP A 290 -6.03 -7.18 4.98
CA ASP A 290 -4.63 -7.07 4.57
C ASP A 290 -3.63 -7.61 5.60
N TYR A 291 -4.07 -7.80 6.85
CA TYR A 291 -3.22 -8.21 7.98
C TYR A 291 -2.31 -9.40 7.65
N ALA A 292 -2.87 -10.52 7.19
CA ALA A 292 -2.10 -11.74 6.93
C ALA A 292 -1.03 -11.52 5.84
N PHE A 293 -1.35 -10.72 4.81
CA PHE A 293 -0.43 -10.42 3.73
C PHE A 293 0.73 -9.53 4.21
N VAL A 294 0.44 -8.47 4.96
CA VAL A 294 1.46 -7.55 5.49
C VAL A 294 2.30 -8.23 6.56
N LYS A 295 1.69 -8.99 7.47
CA LYS A 295 2.40 -9.77 8.50
C LYS A 295 3.44 -10.71 7.89
N LYS A 296 3.07 -11.46 6.84
CA LYS A 296 3.97 -12.38 6.13
C LYS A 296 5.15 -11.66 5.45
N ASN A 297 4.98 -10.39 5.08
CA ASN A 297 5.98 -9.57 4.39
C ASN A 297 6.71 -8.57 5.29
N SER A 298 6.45 -8.57 6.61
CA SER A 298 7.07 -7.67 7.59
C SER A 298 8.60 -7.62 7.52
N ARG A 299 9.27 -8.75 7.25
CA ARG A 299 10.74 -8.79 7.07
C ARG A 299 11.23 -7.98 5.86
N ASN A 300 10.45 -7.96 4.77
CA ASN A 300 10.80 -7.16 3.59
C ASN A 300 10.60 -5.67 3.85
N ILE A 301 9.60 -5.30 4.69
CA ILE A 301 9.43 -3.93 5.18
C ILE A 301 10.64 -3.54 6.03
N ALA A 302 11.03 -4.37 7.00
CA ALA A 302 12.18 -4.12 7.88
C ALA A 302 13.48 -3.93 7.09
N SER A 303 13.75 -4.82 6.13
CA SER A 303 14.91 -4.72 5.24
C SER A 303 14.86 -3.46 4.37
N THR A 304 13.70 -3.12 3.81
CA THR A 304 13.54 -1.92 2.98
C THR A 304 13.84 -0.66 3.80
N VAL A 305 13.24 -0.55 4.98
CA VAL A 305 13.41 0.61 5.87
C VAL A 305 14.87 0.74 6.31
N ALA A 306 15.48 -0.33 6.80
CA ALA A 306 16.88 -0.31 7.23
C ALA A 306 17.84 0.07 6.11
N ALA A 307 17.67 -0.50 4.92
CA ALA A 307 18.57 -0.25 3.80
C ALA A 307 18.45 1.19 3.26
N ARG A 308 17.26 1.79 3.38
CA ARG A 308 16.98 3.16 2.97
C ARG A 308 17.40 4.18 4.01
N LEU A 309 17.33 3.85 5.30
CA LEU A 309 17.85 4.69 6.39
C LEU A 309 19.36 4.56 6.56
N GLY A 310 19.96 3.47 6.09
CA GLY A 310 21.38 3.21 6.33
C GLY A 310 21.66 2.60 7.69
N THR A 311 20.82 1.69 8.18
CA THR A 311 21.04 1.01 9.45
C THR A 311 21.63 -0.39 9.25
N TRP A 312 22.55 -0.80 10.13
CA TRP A 312 23.14 -2.14 10.08
C TRP A 312 22.16 -3.21 10.56
N LYS A 313 21.56 -3.02 11.73
CA LYS A 313 20.47 -3.89 12.23
C LYS A 313 19.11 -3.42 11.69
N PHE A 314 18.20 -4.38 11.56
CA PHE A 314 16.84 -4.12 11.09
C PHE A 314 15.95 -3.56 12.22
N PRO A 315 15.03 -2.62 11.93
CA PRO A 315 13.99 -2.28 12.89
C PRO A 315 13.09 -3.49 13.14
N ILE A 316 12.54 -3.59 14.35
CA ILE A 316 11.46 -4.54 14.61
C ILE A 316 10.21 -4.01 13.91
N VAL A 317 9.60 -4.85 13.06
CA VAL A 317 8.34 -4.55 12.39
C VAL A 317 7.23 -5.41 12.97
N SER A 318 6.38 -4.78 13.77
CA SER A 318 5.18 -5.37 14.35
C SER A 318 3.98 -5.04 13.48
N VAL A 319 3.09 -6.01 13.27
CA VAL A 319 1.84 -5.83 12.52
C VAL A 319 0.71 -6.32 13.41
N LYS A 320 -0.32 -5.48 13.62
CA LYS A 320 -1.50 -5.75 14.44
C LYS A 320 -2.76 -5.52 13.60
N PRO A 321 -3.75 -6.43 13.65
CA PRO A 321 -5.05 -6.18 13.04
C PRO A 321 -5.82 -5.10 13.83
N SER A 322 -6.70 -4.37 13.16
CA SER A 322 -7.65 -3.45 13.78
C SER A 322 -9.02 -3.57 13.14
N MET A 323 -9.99 -3.99 13.95
CA MET A 323 -11.40 -4.05 13.56
C MET A 323 -12.01 -2.66 13.33
N LEU A 324 -11.37 -1.59 13.83
CA LEU A 324 -11.78 -0.21 13.58
C LEU A 324 -11.34 0.29 12.19
N MET A 325 -10.45 -0.43 11.50
CA MET A 325 -9.99 -0.10 10.15
C MET A 325 -10.73 -0.98 9.14
N GLU A 326 -11.83 -0.47 8.61
CA GLU A 326 -12.75 -1.27 7.79
C GLU A 326 -12.41 -1.27 6.29
N LYS A 327 -11.68 -0.27 5.80
CA LYS A 327 -11.34 -0.12 4.38
C LYS A 327 -10.07 -0.91 4.02
N PRO A 328 -10.09 -1.76 2.97
CA PRO A 328 -8.87 -2.35 2.42
C PRO A 328 -7.84 -1.27 2.07
N GLY A 329 -6.57 -1.52 2.40
CA GLY A 329 -5.52 -0.53 2.30
C GLY A 329 -5.37 0.44 3.45
N HIS A 330 -6.32 0.48 4.38
CA HIS A 330 -6.22 1.32 5.56
C HIS A 330 -5.20 0.71 6.52
N PHE A 331 -4.18 1.51 6.83
CA PHE A 331 -3.17 1.22 7.84
C PHE A 331 -2.78 2.52 8.55
N ASP A 332 -2.26 2.37 9.76
CA ASP A 332 -1.59 3.43 10.52
C ASP A 332 -0.20 2.95 10.94
N ILE A 333 0.73 3.88 11.09
CA ILE A 333 2.12 3.60 11.47
C ILE A 333 2.48 4.40 12.71
N THR A 334 2.93 3.67 13.73
CA THR A 334 3.50 4.26 14.94
C THR A 334 4.96 3.88 15.06
N LEU A 335 5.83 4.87 15.21
CA LEU A 335 7.24 4.70 15.49
C LEU A 335 7.48 4.73 17.01
N GLU A 336 7.84 3.58 17.58
CA GLU A 336 8.21 3.46 18.99
C GLU A 336 9.73 3.47 19.12
N LYS A 337 10.30 4.07 20.17
CA LYS A 337 11.77 4.06 20.37
C LYS A 337 12.28 2.62 20.38
N GLY A 338 13.28 2.35 19.54
CA GLY A 338 14.02 1.10 19.45
C GLY A 338 15.37 1.23 20.16
N GLY A 339 16.11 0.12 20.28
CA GLY A 339 17.49 0.13 20.79
C GLY A 339 17.67 0.02 22.31
N GLU A 340 16.61 -0.19 23.10
CA GLU A 340 16.73 -0.55 24.52
C GLU A 340 16.25 -1.99 24.74
N LYS A 341 17.19 -2.94 24.70
CA LYS A 341 17.14 -4.16 25.52
C LYS A 341 18.54 -4.60 25.93
#